data_AF-X0T481-F1
#
_entry.id   AF-X0T481-F1
#
_cell.length_a   1.000
_cell.length_b   1.000
_cell.length_c   1.000
_cell.angle_alpha   90.00
_cell.angle_beta   90.00
_cell.angle_gamma   90.00
#
_symmetry.space_group_name_H-M   'P 1'
#
loop_
_entity.id
_entity.type
_entity.pdbx_description
1 polymer ?
#
loop_
_entity_poly.entity_id
_entity_poly.type
_entity_poly.pdbx_seq_one_letter_code
_entity_poly.pdbx_strand_id
1 'polypeptide(L)'
;MAVATATGADQPAVCAADEPAEESRLSRALFREGLKKRGLTELLELHLRDFPPASETERLLAMREVKLAEFADPDQSQKQRQNAIAKANQLLEQVIEKNRDDPRRFTWRFTLAHSILYDQAEPFFTSILYQSGSAVDRARLLPLSTRAVAAAAILLDDLSREYERIDRLPIREFERLEGRGYIEELDRLAPKAEYLLLWALLYDSLPRDNEDPTRTRQLSEVLERAAAHPALLKTPHETSRVQVQALLLTGMANRLLT
;
A
#
# COMPACT_ATOMS: atom_id res chain seq x y z
N MET A 1 -22.21 -77.76 -26.55
CA MET A 1 -21.87 -77.51 -25.13
C MET A 1 -20.37 -77.25 -25.04
N ALA A 2 -19.99 -76.29 -24.19
CA ALA A 2 -18.64 -75.77 -23.92
C ALA A 2 -18.03 -74.84 -24.98
N VAL A 3 -18.43 -73.57 -24.89
CA VAL A 3 -17.65 -72.40 -25.31
C VAL A 3 -16.65 -72.11 -24.20
N ALA A 4 -15.36 -72.03 -24.52
CA ALA A 4 -14.32 -71.50 -23.64
C ALA A 4 -13.61 -70.36 -24.36
N THR A 5 -14.04 -69.15 -24.02
CA THR A 5 -13.43 -67.86 -24.34
C THR A 5 -12.14 -67.67 -23.53
N ALA A 6 -11.03 -67.44 -24.21
CA ALA A 6 -9.84 -66.86 -23.63
C ALA A 6 -9.18 -65.93 -24.66
N THR A 7 -9.65 -64.68 -24.71
CA THR A 7 -8.96 -63.61 -25.42
C THR A 7 -8.42 -62.67 -24.35
N GLY A 8 -7.14 -62.84 -24.02
CA GLY A 8 -6.39 -61.89 -23.22
C GLY A 8 -6.28 -60.59 -24.00
N ALA A 9 -6.98 -59.56 -23.54
CA ALA A 9 -6.77 -58.19 -23.98
C ALA A 9 -5.60 -57.63 -23.16
N ASP A 10 -4.45 -57.57 -23.81
CA ASP A 10 -3.27 -56.83 -23.37
C ASP A 10 -3.62 -55.33 -23.39
N GLN A 11 -4.05 -54.81 -22.25
CA GLN A 11 -4.17 -53.36 -22.05
C GLN A 11 -2.75 -52.82 -21.87
N PRO A 12 -2.26 -51.92 -22.75
CA PRO A 12 -1.04 -51.21 -22.43
C PRO A 12 -1.33 -50.38 -21.18
N ALA A 13 -0.57 -50.67 -20.12
CA ALA A 13 -0.49 -49.84 -18.94
C ALA A 13 -0.21 -48.42 -19.42
N VAL A 14 -1.21 -47.55 -19.32
CA VAL A 14 -1.00 -46.12 -19.36
C VAL A 14 -0.06 -45.87 -18.19
N CYS A 15 1.23 -45.71 -18.49
CA CYS A 15 2.16 -45.09 -17.59
C CYS A 15 1.48 -43.80 -17.14
N ALA A 16 0.98 -43.80 -15.91
CA ALA A 16 0.78 -42.59 -15.15
C ALA A 16 2.18 -41.96 -15.13
N ALA A 17 2.43 -41.09 -16.11
CA ALA A 17 3.51 -40.14 -16.00
C ALA A 17 3.20 -39.42 -14.70
N ASP A 18 4.08 -39.58 -13.71
CA ASP A 18 4.13 -38.69 -12.56
C ASP A 18 4.09 -37.28 -13.14
N GLU A 19 2.91 -36.65 -13.11
CA GLU A 19 2.82 -35.23 -13.41
C GLU A 19 3.75 -34.58 -12.40
N PRO A 20 4.85 -33.95 -12.85
CA PRO A 20 5.74 -33.32 -11.91
C PRO A 20 4.89 -32.28 -11.18
N ALA A 21 4.82 -32.38 -9.85
CA ALA A 21 4.03 -31.48 -9.02
C ALA A 21 4.20 -30.05 -9.55
N GLU A 22 3.10 -29.32 -9.78
CA GLU A 22 3.13 -27.96 -10.38
C GLU A 22 4.12 -27.01 -9.68
N GLU A 23 4.44 -27.28 -8.41
CA GLU A 23 5.51 -26.64 -7.63
C GLU A 23 6.88 -26.61 -8.34
N SER A 24 7.14 -27.54 -9.26
CA SER A 24 8.39 -27.65 -10.01
C SER A 24 8.43 -26.87 -11.33
N ARG A 25 7.27 -26.49 -11.90
CA ARG A 25 7.20 -25.93 -13.27
C ARG A 25 7.03 -24.42 -13.31
N LEU A 26 6.31 -23.83 -12.35
CA LEU A 26 6.08 -22.38 -12.26
C LEU A 26 6.08 -21.96 -10.80
N SER A 27 6.90 -20.95 -10.45
CA SER A 27 6.75 -20.26 -9.18
C SER A 27 5.33 -19.73 -9.07
N ARG A 28 4.57 -20.14 -8.04
CA ARG A 28 3.21 -19.63 -7.77
C ARG A 28 3.16 -18.11 -7.76
N ALA A 29 4.22 -17.46 -7.27
CA ALA A 29 4.33 -16.00 -7.30
C ALA A 29 4.41 -15.44 -8.73
N LEU A 30 5.22 -16.04 -9.60
CA LEU A 30 5.33 -15.65 -11.00
C LEU A 30 4.03 -15.91 -11.78
N PHE A 31 3.33 -17.00 -11.47
CA PHE A 31 2.03 -17.30 -12.08
C PHE A 31 1.00 -16.22 -11.71
N ARG A 32 0.85 -15.90 -10.42
CA ARG A 32 -0.03 -14.82 -9.95
C ARG A 32 0.33 -13.47 -10.57
N GLU A 33 1.62 -13.14 -10.63
CA GLU A 33 2.07 -11.90 -11.29
C GLU A 33 1.72 -11.89 -12.79
N GLY A 34 1.86 -13.04 -13.46
CA GLY A 34 1.49 -13.23 -14.85
C GLY A 34 0.00 -13.07 -15.14
N LEU A 35 -0.87 -13.52 -14.23
CA LEU A 35 -2.31 -13.30 -14.30
C LEU A 35 -2.66 -11.82 -14.10
N LYS A 36 -2.04 -11.17 -13.10
CA LYS A 36 -2.23 -9.74 -12.83
C LYS A 36 -1.84 -8.88 -14.03
N LYS A 37 -0.68 -9.11 -14.64
CA LYS A 37 -0.21 -8.36 -15.81
C LYS A 37 -1.13 -8.50 -17.03
N ARG A 38 -1.93 -9.56 -17.09
CA ARG A 38 -2.87 -9.85 -18.19
C ARG A 38 -4.31 -9.48 -17.87
N GLY A 39 -4.59 -8.91 -16.68
CA GLY A 39 -5.95 -8.58 -16.25
C GLY A 39 -6.85 -9.81 -16.00
N LEU A 40 -6.27 -11.00 -15.81
CA LEU A 40 -7.01 -12.25 -15.65
C LEU A 40 -7.45 -12.45 -14.19
N THR A 41 -8.24 -11.50 -13.67
CA THR A 41 -8.63 -11.43 -12.26
C THR A 41 -9.49 -12.61 -11.82
N GLU A 42 -10.42 -13.08 -12.66
CA GLU A 42 -11.24 -14.27 -12.37
C GLU A 42 -10.38 -15.54 -12.22
N LEU A 43 -9.36 -15.68 -13.06
CA LEU A 43 -8.40 -16.79 -12.95
C LEU A 43 -7.49 -16.65 -11.73
N LEU A 44 -7.18 -15.43 -11.31
CA LEU A 44 -6.45 -15.18 -10.07
C LEU A 44 -7.28 -15.59 -8.84
N GLU A 45 -8.58 -15.25 -8.82
CA GLU A 45 -9.50 -15.68 -7.78
C GLU A 45 -9.66 -17.20 -7.74
N LEU A 46 -9.84 -17.82 -8.92
CA LEU A 46 -9.91 -19.27 -9.05
C LEU A 46 -8.63 -19.94 -8.52
N HIS A 47 -7.46 -19.44 -8.91
CA HIS A 47 -6.19 -19.96 -8.44
C HIS A 47 -6.05 -19.85 -6.91
N LEU A 48 -6.49 -18.75 -6.29
CA LEU A 48 -6.44 -18.59 -4.84
C LEU A 48 -7.44 -19.49 -4.10
N ARG A 49 -8.53 -19.88 -4.75
CA ARG A 49 -9.49 -20.84 -4.21
C ARG A 49 -8.93 -22.26 -4.25
N ASP A 50 -8.31 -22.62 -5.37
CA ASP A 50 -7.81 -23.97 -5.60
C ASP A 50 -6.46 -24.20 -4.89
N PHE A 51 -5.69 -23.13 -4.67
CA PHE A 51 -4.42 -23.13 -3.94
C PHE A 51 -4.42 -22.06 -2.82
N PRO A 52 -5.15 -22.30 -1.72
CA PRO A 52 -5.30 -21.32 -0.64
C PRO A 52 -3.95 -21.02 0.04
N PRO A 53 -3.67 -19.75 0.39
CA PRO A 53 -2.46 -19.40 1.12
C PRO A 53 -2.38 -20.07 2.50
N ALA A 54 -1.16 -20.37 2.96
CA ALA A 54 -0.91 -21.17 4.15
C ALA A 54 -1.23 -20.41 5.45
N SER A 55 -1.05 -19.08 5.43
CA SER A 55 -1.34 -18.21 6.58
C SER A 55 -2.47 -17.25 6.30
N GLU A 56 -3.14 -16.79 7.37
CA GLU A 56 -4.17 -15.77 7.25
C GLU A 56 -3.62 -14.46 6.68
N THR A 57 -2.40 -14.07 7.06
CA THR A 57 -1.74 -12.87 6.54
C THR A 57 -1.54 -12.96 5.03
N GLU A 58 -1.03 -14.08 4.53
CA GLU A 58 -0.88 -14.29 3.08
C GLU A 58 -2.23 -14.33 2.37
N ARG A 59 -3.27 -14.89 2.99
CA ARG A 59 -4.63 -14.88 2.46
C ARG A 59 -5.15 -13.46 2.31
N LEU A 60 -5.02 -12.61 3.32
CA LEU A 60 -5.45 -11.22 3.26
C LEU A 60 -4.66 -10.41 2.22
N LEU A 61 -3.35 -10.62 2.13
CA LEU A 61 -2.51 -9.99 1.11
C LEU A 61 -2.88 -10.45 -0.30
N ALA A 62 -3.14 -11.73 -0.51
CA ALA A 62 -3.57 -12.26 -1.80
C ALA A 62 -4.96 -11.72 -2.20
N MET A 63 -5.90 -11.64 -1.26
CA MET A 63 -7.19 -10.99 -1.49
C MET A 63 -7.04 -9.51 -1.82
N ARG A 64 -6.09 -8.81 -1.17
CA ARG A 64 -5.77 -7.41 -1.50
C ARG A 64 -5.25 -7.30 -2.94
N GLU A 65 -4.40 -8.21 -3.38
CA GLU A 65 -3.89 -8.23 -4.76
C GLU A 65 -5.00 -8.36 -5.80
N VAL A 66 -6.00 -9.23 -5.54
CA VAL A 66 -7.20 -9.34 -6.39
C VAL A 66 -7.92 -7.99 -6.47
N LYS A 67 -8.17 -7.34 -5.33
CA LYS A 67 -8.85 -6.03 -5.30
C LYS A 67 -8.05 -4.90 -5.95
N LEU A 68 -6.73 -4.96 -5.91
CA LEU A 68 -5.89 -4.03 -6.68
C LEU A 68 -5.96 -4.31 -8.20
N ALA A 69 -6.08 -5.58 -8.61
CA ALA A 69 -6.29 -5.92 -10.01
C ALA A 69 -7.65 -5.41 -10.51
N GLU A 70 -8.72 -5.57 -9.74
CA GLU A 70 -10.05 -4.99 -10.05
C GLU A 70 -10.01 -3.45 -10.12
N PHE A 71 -9.24 -2.79 -9.26
CA PHE A 71 -9.08 -1.34 -9.32
C PHE A 71 -8.30 -0.88 -10.56
N ALA A 72 -7.34 -1.67 -11.03
CA ALA A 72 -6.54 -1.37 -12.21
C ALA A 72 -7.26 -1.69 -13.53
N ASP A 73 -8.32 -2.50 -13.48
CA ASP A 73 -9.10 -2.90 -14.65
C ASP A 73 -9.89 -1.71 -15.24
N PRO A 74 -9.58 -1.28 -16.49
CA PRO A 74 -10.25 -0.16 -17.14
C PRO A 74 -11.69 -0.47 -17.56
N ASP A 75 -12.07 -1.75 -17.68
CA ASP A 75 -13.42 -2.16 -18.10
C ASP A 75 -14.43 -2.05 -16.95
N GLN A 76 -13.96 -1.92 -15.71
CA GLN A 76 -14.79 -1.69 -14.53
C GLN A 76 -15.30 -0.24 -14.48
N SER A 77 -16.55 -0.05 -14.05
CA SER A 77 -17.07 1.29 -13.79
C SER A 77 -16.28 2.01 -12.70
N GLN A 78 -16.23 3.35 -12.73
CA GLN A 78 -15.55 4.15 -11.71
C GLN A 78 -15.99 3.78 -10.29
N LYS A 79 -17.28 3.50 -10.07
CA LYS A 79 -17.82 3.09 -8.77
C LYS A 79 -17.27 1.72 -8.34
N GLN A 80 -17.17 0.75 -9.25
CA GLN A 80 -16.59 -0.56 -8.94
C GLN A 80 -15.11 -0.44 -8.59
N ARG A 81 -14.35 0.33 -9.37
CA ARG A 81 -12.93 0.60 -9.10
C ARG A 81 -12.74 1.26 -7.73
N GLN A 82 -13.57 2.25 -7.39
CA GLN A 82 -13.53 2.91 -6.09
C GLN A 82 -13.88 1.97 -4.92
N ASN A 83 -14.82 1.06 -5.11
CA ASN A 83 -15.12 0.04 -4.10
C ASN A 83 -13.96 -0.98 -3.96
N ALA A 84 -13.31 -1.34 -5.06
CA ALA A 84 -12.18 -2.26 -5.07
C ALA A 84 -10.98 -1.70 -4.31
N ILE A 85 -10.58 -0.44 -4.57
CA ILE A 85 -9.48 0.20 -3.83
C ILE A 85 -9.82 0.39 -2.34
N ALA A 86 -11.06 0.76 -2.01
CA ALA A 86 -11.52 0.83 -0.62
C ALA A 86 -11.39 -0.53 0.09
N LYS A 87 -11.76 -1.61 -0.60
CA LYS A 87 -11.65 -2.97 -0.05
C LYS A 87 -10.20 -3.43 0.08
N ALA A 88 -9.34 -3.09 -0.88
CA ALA A 88 -7.90 -3.37 -0.82
C ALA A 88 -7.25 -2.69 0.39
N ASN A 89 -7.62 -1.43 0.68
CA ASN A 89 -7.13 -0.70 1.85
C ASN A 89 -7.64 -1.30 3.17
N GLN A 90 -8.91 -1.71 3.25
CA GLN A 90 -9.45 -2.42 4.42
C GLN A 90 -8.71 -3.75 4.70
N LEU A 91 -8.35 -4.50 3.66
CA LEU A 91 -7.60 -5.75 3.83
C LEU A 91 -6.17 -5.46 4.35
N LEU A 92 -5.54 -4.38 3.89
CA LEU A 92 -4.23 -3.98 4.39
C LEU A 92 -4.26 -3.51 5.84
N GLU A 93 -5.30 -2.77 6.24
CA GLU A 93 -5.54 -2.41 7.64
C GLU A 93 -5.63 -3.66 8.54
N GLN A 94 -6.37 -4.68 8.10
CA GLN A 94 -6.47 -5.94 8.83
C GLN A 94 -5.12 -6.67 8.93
N VAL A 95 -4.31 -6.64 7.86
CA VAL A 95 -2.96 -7.22 7.88
C VAL A 95 -2.09 -6.51 8.93
N ILE A 96 -2.08 -5.17 8.92
CA ILE A 96 -1.28 -4.37 9.87
C ILE A 96 -1.73 -4.64 11.31
N GLU A 97 -3.04 -4.67 11.56
CA GLU A 97 -3.59 -4.88 12.91
C GLU A 97 -3.24 -6.25 13.48
N LYS A 98 -3.27 -7.30 12.64
CA LYS A 98 -2.97 -8.68 13.04
C LYS A 98 -1.47 -8.98 13.15
N ASN A 99 -0.61 -8.16 12.56
CA ASN A 99 0.82 -8.42 12.43
C ASN A 99 1.65 -7.21 12.94
N ARG A 100 1.34 -6.75 14.16
CA ARG A 100 1.96 -5.54 14.74
C ARG A 100 3.47 -5.64 14.95
N ASP A 101 4.02 -6.84 15.03
CA ASP A 101 5.45 -7.08 15.24
C ASP A 101 6.18 -7.49 13.95
N ASP A 102 5.48 -7.64 12.83
CA ASP A 102 6.11 -7.98 11.55
C ASP A 102 7.02 -6.83 11.08
N PRO A 103 8.26 -7.09 10.64
CA PRO A 103 9.17 -6.04 10.17
C PRO A 103 8.61 -5.28 8.95
N ARG A 104 7.75 -5.91 8.14
CA ARG A 104 7.12 -5.30 6.95
C ARG A 104 6.01 -4.31 7.31
N ARG A 105 5.62 -4.19 8.58
CA ARG A 105 4.55 -3.30 9.03
C ARG A 105 4.76 -1.84 8.62
N PHE A 106 6.02 -1.37 8.61
CA PHE A 106 6.34 0.01 8.20
C PHE A 106 5.98 0.24 6.74
N THR A 107 6.42 -0.68 5.86
CA THR A 107 6.12 -0.66 4.43
C THR A 107 4.62 -0.81 4.17
N TRP A 108 3.92 -1.65 4.94
CA TRP A 108 2.46 -1.77 4.84
C TRP A 108 1.73 -0.50 5.26
N ARG A 109 2.11 0.13 6.39
CA ARG A 109 1.51 1.40 6.83
C ARG A 109 1.76 2.52 5.82
N PHE A 110 2.98 2.61 5.29
CA PHE A 110 3.30 3.56 4.23
C PHE A 110 2.43 3.34 3.00
N THR A 111 2.32 2.09 2.55
CA THR A 111 1.48 1.70 1.41
C THR A 111 0.02 2.03 1.65
N LEU A 112 -0.49 1.82 2.87
CA LEU A 112 -1.86 2.14 3.25
C LEU A 112 -2.11 3.65 3.17
N ALA A 113 -1.29 4.45 3.84
CA ALA A 113 -1.42 5.90 3.83
C ALA A 113 -1.33 6.46 2.40
N HIS A 114 -0.37 5.98 1.61
CA HIS A 114 -0.20 6.37 0.22
C HIS A 114 -1.43 5.99 -0.61
N SER A 115 -1.94 4.77 -0.49
CA SER A 115 -3.06 4.30 -1.31
C SER A 115 -4.38 4.98 -0.95
N ILE A 116 -4.62 5.25 0.33
CA ILE A 116 -5.76 6.06 0.75
C ILE A 116 -5.66 7.46 0.12
N LEU A 117 -4.48 8.09 0.17
CA LEU A 117 -4.31 9.45 -0.28
C LEU A 117 -4.34 9.57 -1.81
N TYR A 118 -3.50 8.81 -2.52
CA TYR A 118 -3.25 9.00 -3.94
C TYR A 118 -4.09 8.10 -4.87
N ASP A 119 -4.67 7.01 -4.38
CA ASP A 119 -5.52 6.15 -5.21
C ASP A 119 -7.01 6.36 -4.89
N GLN A 120 -7.36 6.32 -3.60
CA GLN A 120 -8.75 6.37 -3.16
C GLN A 120 -9.29 7.81 -3.04
N ALA A 121 -8.49 8.75 -2.54
CA ALA A 121 -8.93 10.14 -2.34
C ALA A 121 -8.71 11.05 -3.56
N GLU A 122 -7.96 10.60 -4.57
CA GLU A 122 -7.60 11.37 -5.76
C GLU A 122 -8.76 12.07 -6.45
N PRO A 123 -9.90 11.40 -6.73
CA PRO A 123 -10.99 12.06 -7.43
C PRO A 123 -11.53 13.28 -6.69
N PHE A 124 -11.48 13.24 -5.35
CA PHE A 124 -12.05 14.29 -4.50
C PHE A 124 -11.09 15.48 -4.33
N PHE A 125 -9.79 15.22 -4.06
CA PHE A 125 -8.85 16.33 -3.95
C PHE A 125 -8.61 16.99 -5.31
N THR A 126 -8.58 16.23 -6.41
CA THR A 126 -8.47 16.77 -7.78
C THR A 126 -9.68 17.65 -8.10
N SER A 127 -10.91 17.22 -7.75
CA SER A 127 -12.12 18.05 -7.89
C SER A 127 -12.00 19.36 -7.08
N ILE A 128 -11.55 19.29 -5.82
CA ILE A 128 -11.41 20.48 -4.98
C ILE A 128 -10.35 21.45 -5.51
N LEU A 129 -9.19 20.94 -5.91
CA LEU A 129 -8.06 21.78 -6.36
C LEU A 129 -8.31 22.43 -7.72
N TYR A 130 -8.94 21.72 -8.67
CA TYR A 130 -9.07 22.20 -10.05
C TYR A 130 -10.48 22.68 -10.42
N GLN A 131 -11.51 22.28 -9.68
CA GLN A 131 -12.92 22.55 -9.99
C GLN A 131 -13.67 23.18 -8.80
N SER A 132 -12.93 23.73 -7.82
CA SER A 132 -13.43 24.31 -6.57
C SER A 132 -14.11 23.33 -5.58
N GLY A 133 -14.47 22.13 -6.06
CA GLY A 133 -15.03 21.03 -5.30
C GLY A 133 -16.47 21.25 -4.83
N SER A 134 -17.28 20.20 -4.85
CA SER A 134 -18.62 20.21 -4.27
C SER A 134 -18.60 19.93 -2.77
N ALA A 135 -19.71 20.21 -2.07
CA ALA A 135 -19.89 19.79 -0.68
C ALA A 135 -19.79 18.26 -0.52
N VAL A 136 -20.20 17.50 -1.55
CA VAL A 136 -20.06 16.04 -1.59
C VAL A 136 -18.60 15.62 -1.65
N ASP A 137 -17.79 16.28 -2.49
CA ASP A 137 -16.35 15.99 -2.58
C ASP A 137 -15.64 16.25 -1.26
N ARG A 138 -15.98 17.36 -0.60
CA ARG A 138 -15.43 17.71 0.73
C ARG A 138 -15.80 16.66 1.78
N ALA A 139 -17.08 16.26 1.83
CA ALA A 139 -17.58 15.25 2.75
C ALA A 139 -16.96 13.85 2.50
N ARG A 140 -16.57 13.55 1.25
CA ARG A 140 -15.88 12.30 0.89
C ARG A 140 -14.38 12.34 1.16
N LEU A 141 -13.73 13.48 0.91
CA LEU A 141 -12.30 13.65 1.12
C LEU A 141 -11.95 13.57 2.61
N LEU A 142 -12.69 14.31 3.46
CA LEU A 142 -12.38 14.45 4.89
C LEU A 142 -12.10 13.12 5.62
N PRO A 143 -12.96 12.09 5.59
CA PRO A 143 -12.68 10.83 6.27
C PRO A 143 -11.49 10.07 5.66
N LEU A 144 -11.20 10.23 4.37
CA LEU A 144 -10.05 9.58 3.72
C LEU A 144 -8.74 10.26 4.09
N SER A 145 -8.67 11.58 3.99
CA SER A 145 -7.50 12.36 4.39
C SER A 145 -7.21 12.19 5.89
N THR A 146 -8.24 12.17 6.74
CA THR A 146 -8.06 11.95 8.20
C THR A 146 -7.47 10.56 8.46
N ARG A 147 -7.93 9.53 7.74
CA ARG A 147 -7.38 8.17 7.84
C ARG A 147 -5.94 8.10 7.33
N ALA A 148 -5.61 8.78 6.23
CA ALA A 148 -4.24 8.86 5.72
C ALA A 148 -3.29 9.58 6.70
N VAL A 149 -3.74 10.70 7.30
CA VAL A 149 -2.99 11.40 8.37
C VAL A 149 -2.73 10.46 9.53
N ALA A 150 -3.76 9.76 10.02
CA ALA A 150 -3.59 8.81 11.13
C ALA A 150 -2.60 7.69 10.79
N ALA A 151 -2.71 7.09 9.60
CA ALA A 151 -1.81 6.02 9.17
C ALA A 151 -0.35 6.49 9.04
N ALA A 152 -0.13 7.67 8.47
CA ALA A 152 1.20 8.26 8.32
C ALA A 152 1.81 8.73 9.66
N ALA A 153 1.00 9.32 10.54
CA ALA A 153 1.44 9.74 11.87
C ALA A 153 1.86 8.53 12.73
N ILE A 154 1.09 7.44 12.71
CA ILE A 154 1.46 6.22 13.43
C ILE A 154 2.72 5.60 12.82
N LEU A 155 2.88 5.64 11.48
CA LEU A 155 4.12 5.17 10.85
C LEU A 155 5.35 5.93 11.36
N LEU A 156 5.28 7.26 11.47
CA LEU A 156 6.40 8.06 11.97
C LEU A 156 6.70 7.81 13.45
N ASP A 157 5.67 7.65 14.28
CA ASP A 157 5.83 7.26 15.68
C ASP A 157 6.46 5.86 15.80
N ASP A 158 5.97 4.88 15.03
CA ASP A 158 6.53 3.53 14.99
C ASP A 158 8.00 3.56 14.52
N LEU A 159 8.35 4.37 13.52
CA LEU A 159 9.73 4.53 13.03
C LEU A 159 10.63 5.16 14.10
N SER A 160 10.17 6.21 14.77
CA SER A 160 10.92 6.85 15.86
C SER A 160 11.24 5.85 16.97
N ARG A 161 10.25 5.07 17.40
CA ARG A 161 10.43 4.03 18.42
C ARG A 161 11.38 2.92 17.94
N GLU A 162 11.34 2.59 16.66
CA GLU A 162 12.23 1.58 16.09
C GLU A 162 13.68 2.07 16.04
N TYR A 163 13.94 3.33 15.71
CA TYR A 163 15.27 3.93 15.82
C TYR A 163 15.77 3.92 17.28
N GLU A 164 14.94 4.36 18.23
CA GLU A 164 15.28 4.31 19.66
C GLU A 164 15.60 2.88 20.14
N ARG A 165 14.90 1.88 19.60
CA ARG A 165 15.16 0.47 19.89
C ARG A 165 16.50 0.04 19.32
N ILE A 166 16.79 0.40 18.07
CA ILE A 166 18.06 0.07 17.37
C ILE A 166 19.25 0.70 18.09
N ASP A 167 19.14 1.94 18.54
CA ASP A 167 20.19 2.67 19.27
C ASP A 167 20.58 2.01 20.60
N ARG A 168 19.69 1.18 21.15
CA ARG A 168 19.91 0.44 22.41
C ARG A 168 20.40 -0.99 22.19
N LEU A 169 20.57 -1.44 20.95
CA LEU A 169 20.99 -2.81 20.66
C LEU A 169 22.47 -3.04 20.98
N PRO A 170 22.84 -4.25 21.43
CA PRO A 170 24.24 -4.67 21.44
C PRO A 170 24.87 -4.61 20.04
N ILE A 171 26.16 -4.28 19.96
CA ILE A 171 26.90 -4.11 18.68
C ILE A 171 26.67 -5.28 17.71
N ARG A 172 26.71 -6.53 18.19
CA ARG A 172 26.51 -7.72 17.33
C ARG A 172 25.10 -7.82 16.72
N GLU A 173 24.09 -7.31 17.42
CA GLU A 173 22.72 -7.30 16.91
C GLU A 173 22.52 -6.16 15.92
N PHE A 174 23.12 -4.99 16.20
CA PHE A 174 23.18 -3.87 15.26
C PHE A 174 23.82 -4.29 13.93
N GLU A 175 25.03 -4.85 13.96
CA GLU A 175 25.74 -5.33 12.75
C GLU A 175 24.93 -6.36 11.97
N ARG A 176 24.11 -7.18 12.65
CA ARG A 176 23.22 -8.15 12.00
C ARG A 176 22.06 -7.46 11.28
N LEU A 177 21.48 -6.40 11.86
CA LEU A 177 20.43 -5.62 11.20
C LEU A 177 20.99 -4.83 10.02
N GLU A 178 22.17 -4.22 10.20
CA GLU A 178 22.91 -3.50 9.16
C GLU A 178 23.26 -4.43 7.99
N GLY A 179 23.85 -5.60 8.28
CA GLY A 179 24.22 -6.59 7.25
C GLY A 179 23.04 -7.18 6.46
N ARG A 180 21.80 -7.04 6.97
CA ARG A 180 20.56 -7.41 6.26
C ARG A 180 19.92 -6.24 5.50
N GLY A 181 20.50 -5.05 5.58
CA GLY A 181 19.98 -3.83 4.93
C GLY A 181 18.76 -3.22 5.61
N TYR A 182 18.41 -3.66 6.83
CA TYR A 182 17.18 -3.20 7.51
C TYR A 182 17.27 -1.72 7.90
N ILE A 183 18.43 -1.27 8.41
CA ILE A 183 18.66 0.14 8.77
C ILE A 183 18.52 1.03 7.53
N GLU A 184 19.12 0.63 6.42
CA GLU A 184 19.02 1.36 5.16
C GLU A 184 17.58 1.42 4.62
N GLU A 185 16.78 0.37 4.81
CA GLU A 185 15.35 0.39 4.47
C GLU A 185 14.59 1.44 5.29
N LEU A 186 14.82 1.51 6.60
CA LEU A 186 14.21 2.51 7.49
C LEU A 186 14.66 3.93 7.13
N ASP A 187 15.96 4.14 6.86
CA ASP A 187 16.53 5.43 6.49
C ASP A 187 15.93 5.98 5.19
N ARG A 188 15.65 5.09 4.23
CA ARG A 188 14.98 5.45 2.98
C ARG A 188 13.48 5.68 3.16
N LEU A 189 12.85 5.02 4.12
CA LEU A 189 11.41 5.09 4.35
C LEU A 189 11.00 6.34 5.15
N ALA A 190 11.76 6.69 6.19
CA ALA A 190 11.47 7.83 7.06
C ALA A 190 11.21 9.16 6.33
N PRO A 191 12.08 9.65 5.42
CA PRO A 191 11.82 10.91 4.71
C PRO A 191 10.60 10.82 3.78
N LYS A 192 10.30 9.64 3.23
CA LYS A 192 9.10 9.42 2.40
C LYS A 192 7.84 9.47 3.25
N ALA A 193 7.88 8.87 4.45
CA ALA A 193 6.78 8.89 5.40
C ALA A 193 6.49 10.31 5.89
N GLU A 194 7.54 11.09 6.19
CA GLU A 194 7.42 12.50 6.57
C GLU A 194 6.75 13.29 5.45
N TYR A 195 7.27 13.17 4.24
CA TYR A 195 6.73 13.84 3.06
C TYR A 195 5.26 13.46 2.78
N LEU A 196 4.91 12.18 2.94
CA LEU A 196 3.54 11.69 2.80
C LEU A 196 2.61 12.30 3.87
N LEU A 197 3.07 12.43 5.12
CA LEU A 197 2.28 13.08 6.17
C LEU A 197 2.00 14.54 5.83
N LEU A 198 2.97 15.29 5.32
CA LEU A 198 2.76 16.71 4.98
C LEU A 198 1.65 16.87 3.92
N TRP A 199 1.62 16.01 2.91
CA TRP A 199 0.53 16.00 1.93
C TRP A 199 -0.80 15.57 2.54
N ALA A 200 -0.81 14.57 3.41
CA ALA A 200 -2.02 14.12 4.09
C ALA A 200 -2.61 15.25 4.95
N LEU A 201 -1.78 16.00 5.68
CA LEU A 201 -2.19 17.17 6.48
C LEU A 201 -2.78 18.27 5.59
N LEU A 202 -2.14 18.58 4.46
CA LEU A 202 -2.68 19.55 3.51
C LEU A 202 -4.04 19.10 2.99
N TYR A 203 -4.17 17.86 2.50
CA TYR A 203 -5.43 17.36 1.96
C TYR A 203 -6.52 17.23 3.02
N ASP A 204 -6.19 16.99 4.28
CA ASP A 204 -7.16 17.02 5.38
C ASP A 204 -7.65 18.43 5.74
N SER A 205 -6.84 19.44 5.44
CA SER A 205 -7.21 20.85 5.62
C SER A 205 -8.15 21.38 4.53
N LEU A 206 -8.06 20.84 3.30
CA LEU A 206 -8.85 21.31 2.15
C LEU A 206 -10.38 21.22 2.31
N PRO A 207 -10.97 20.13 2.82
CA PRO A 207 -12.42 20.00 2.95
C PRO A 207 -13.00 20.75 4.15
N ARG A 208 -12.15 21.25 5.07
CA ARG A 208 -12.55 21.92 6.30
C ARG A 208 -12.86 23.40 6.07
N ASP A 209 -13.75 23.94 6.89
CA ASP A 209 -14.07 25.37 6.88
C ASP A 209 -12.89 26.21 7.39
N ASN A 210 -12.82 27.47 6.97
CA ASN A 210 -11.73 28.38 7.38
C ASN A 210 -11.68 28.63 8.89
N GLU A 211 -12.82 28.50 9.57
CA GLU A 211 -12.94 28.69 11.02
C GLU A 211 -12.62 27.41 11.82
N ASP A 212 -12.41 26.25 11.16
CA ASP A 212 -12.07 25.00 11.85
C ASP A 212 -10.65 25.10 12.44
N PRO A 213 -10.47 25.05 13.77
CA PRO A 213 -9.15 25.11 14.39
C PRO A 213 -8.25 23.94 13.97
N THR A 214 -8.82 22.81 13.56
CA THR A 214 -8.08 21.66 13.03
C THR A 214 -7.40 22.01 11.72
N ARG A 215 -8.07 22.77 10.85
CA ARG A 215 -7.51 23.23 9.57
C ARG A 215 -6.26 24.08 9.81
N THR A 216 -6.38 25.09 10.68
CA THR A 216 -5.25 25.96 11.05
C THR A 216 -4.10 25.15 11.65
N ARG A 217 -4.39 24.25 12.59
CA ARG A 217 -3.38 23.39 13.20
C ARG A 217 -2.64 22.53 12.17
N GLN A 218 -3.36 21.91 11.24
CA GLN A 218 -2.75 21.04 10.22
C GLN A 218 -1.87 21.82 9.25
N LEU A 219 -2.35 22.99 8.79
CA LEU A 219 -1.56 23.83 7.91
C LEU A 219 -0.30 24.37 8.61
N SER A 220 -0.41 24.77 9.88
CA SER A 220 0.76 25.16 10.68
C SER A 220 1.75 24.00 10.84
N GLU A 221 1.24 22.78 11.12
CA GLU A 221 2.08 21.59 11.24
C GLU A 221 2.83 21.28 9.94
N VAL A 222 2.24 21.52 8.76
CA VAL A 222 2.93 21.41 7.47
C VAL A 222 4.12 22.38 7.41
N LEU A 223 3.94 23.63 7.80
CA LEU A 223 5.01 24.64 7.78
C LEU A 223 6.11 24.33 8.80
N GLU A 224 5.73 23.96 10.02
CA GLU A 224 6.65 23.64 11.11
C GLU A 224 7.52 22.43 10.76
N ARG A 225 6.92 21.34 10.27
CA ARG A 225 7.67 20.14 9.88
C ARG A 225 8.56 20.37 8.66
N ALA A 226 8.10 21.13 7.66
CA ALA A 226 8.92 21.50 6.52
C ALA A 226 10.13 22.36 6.93
N ALA A 227 9.95 23.27 7.90
CA ALA A 227 11.03 24.07 8.46
C ALA A 227 12.02 23.24 9.31
N ALA A 228 11.53 22.26 10.08
CA ALA A 228 12.35 21.35 10.87
C ALA A 228 13.21 20.42 10.01
N HIS A 229 12.82 20.16 8.76
CA HIS A 229 13.55 19.32 7.81
C HIS A 229 14.07 20.13 6.62
N PRO A 230 15.05 21.03 6.82
CA PRO A 230 15.52 21.93 5.77
C PRO A 230 16.09 21.19 4.56
N ALA A 231 16.50 19.94 4.70
CA ALA A 231 16.90 19.09 3.58
C ALA A 231 15.79 18.90 2.53
N LEU A 232 14.51 18.86 2.95
CA LEU A 232 13.37 18.79 2.02
C LEU A 232 13.27 20.03 1.13
N LEU A 233 13.63 21.20 1.66
CA LEU A 233 13.49 22.49 0.97
C LEU A 233 14.78 22.97 0.30
N LYS A 234 15.94 22.60 0.83
CA LYS A 234 17.25 23.12 0.41
C LYS A 234 18.02 22.17 -0.51
N THR A 235 17.83 20.86 -0.39
CA THR A 235 18.55 19.91 -1.25
C THR A 235 18.03 20.02 -2.69
N PRO A 236 18.90 20.29 -3.69
CA PRO A 236 18.50 20.44 -5.07
C PRO A 236 17.59 19.32 -5.56
N HIS A 237 16.57 19.65 -6.35
CA HIS A 237 15.59 18.69 -6.85
C HIS A 237 16.23 17.52 -7.62
N GLU A 238 17.32 17.76 -8.34
CA GLU A 238 18.07 16.71 -9.05
C GLU A 238 18.56 15.59 -8.10
N THR A 239 18.84 15.95 -6.85
CA THR A 239 19.30 15.04 -5.80
C THR A 239 18.14 14.51 -4.96
N SER A 240 17.26 15.39 -4.47
CA SER A 240 16.19 15.01 -3.53
C SER A 240 14.97 14.42 -4.20
N ARG A 241 14.73 14.76 -5.48
CA ARG A 241 13.51 14.45 -6.25
C ARG A 241 12.20 14.98 -5.67
N VAL A 242 12.24 15.72 -4.55
CA VAL A 242 11.05 16.22 -3.84
C VAL A 242 11.06 17.73 -3.59
N GLN A 243 12.20 18.42 -3.78
CA GLN A 243 12.33 19.84 -3.43
C GLN A 243 11.25 20.75 -4.00
N VAL A 244 11.02 20.69 -5.33
CA VAL A 244 10.01 21.52 -6.01
C VAL A 244 8.62 21.29 -5.42
N GLN A 245 8.28 20.03 -5.17
CA GLN A 245 6.98 19.66 -4.64
C GLN A 245 6.83 20.07 -3.16
N ALA A 246 7.90 19.97 -2.37
CA ALA A 246 7.93 20.43 -0.99
C ALA A 246 7.77 21.95 -0.90
N LEU A 247 8.45 22.72 -1.75
CA LEU A 247 8.28 24.18 -1.84
C LEU A 247 6.85 24.57 -2.25
N LEU A 248 6.27 23.87 -3.23
CA LEU A 248 4.88 24.09 -3.64
C LEU A 248 3.91 23.82 -2.48
N LEU A 249 4.08 22.69 -1.80
CA LEU A 249 3.29 22.30 -0.63
C LEU A 249 3.36 23.34 0.50
N THR A 250 4.56 23.79 0.86
CA THR A 250 4.75 24.85 1.88
C THR A 250 4.11 26.16 1.44
N GLY A 251 4.27 26.55 0.17
CA GLY A 251 3.64 27.75 -0.38
C GLY A 251 2.11 27.69 -0.37
N MET A 252 1.53 26.55 -0.74
CA MET A 252 0.08 26.31 -0.66
C MET A 252 -0.42 26.37 0.78
N ALA A 253 0.27 25.71 1.71
CA ALA A 253 -0.11 25.73 3.12
C ALA A 253 -0.08 27.14 3.70
N ASN A 254 0.99 27.91 3.43
CA ASN A 254 1.11 29.30 3.86
C ASN A 254 -0.01 30.17 3.29
N ARG A 255 -0.32 30.03 1.99
CA ARG A 255 -1.41 30.78 1.36
C ARG A 255 -2.78 30.44 1.94
N LEU A 256 -3.01 29.20 2.35
CA LEU A 256 -4.26 28.77 2.95
C LEU A 256 -4.43 29.21 4.41
N LEU A 257 -3.33 29.56 5.09
CA LEU A 257 -3.34 30.09 6.46
C LEU A 257 -3.64 31.59 6.53
N THR A 258 -3.21 32.34 5.52
CA THR A 258 -3.40 33.81 5.40
C THR A 258 -4.71 34.18 4.76
#